data_AF-A0ABC8BL09-F1
#
_entry.id   AF-A0ABC8BL09-F1
#
_cell.length_a   1.000
_cell.length_b   1.000
_cell.length_c   1.000
_cell.angle_alpha   90.00
_cell.angle_beta   90.00
_cell.angle_gamma   90.00
#
_symmetry.space_group_name_H-M   'P 1'
#
loop_
_entity.id
_entity.type
_entity.pdbx_description
1 polymer ?
#
loop_
_entity_poly.entity_id
_entity_poly.type
_entity_poly.pdbx_seq_one_letter_code
_entity_poly.pdbx_strand_id
1 'polypeptide(L)'
;MVRAGGRRAGTRKHRPFWVELPLLIGIALVLALLIKTFLVQAFSIPSDSMQNTLQKGDRVLVDKLTPWFGSEPERGEVIVFHDPDGWLDDVAVDPPNTVQKVLGFVGLMPSAEQRDLIKRVIGVGGDTVECAGDGPVKVNGKALDEPYVFPGNTPCSNDPKGTFKVTVPQGRLWVMGDHRQASSDSRYHTDDRNNGMVPVDEVVGRAVVIAWPVGRWSDLPVPDTFSTVAGAALLPGPGPAAVATAVPVLLLLRRRAPN
;
A
#
# COMPACT_ATOMS: atom_id res chain seq x y z
N MET A 1 61.86 28.89 32.81
CA MET A 1 61.79 28.95 31.33
C MET A 1 60.80 27.87 30.86
N VAL A 2 59.50 28.19 30.76
CA VAL A 2 58.50 27.29 30.16
C VAL A 2 57.63 28.13 29.22
N ARG A 3 57.59 27.67 27.97
CA ARG A 3 57.16 28.39 26.77
C ARG A 3 55.63 28.30 26.64
N ALA A 4 54.95 29.45 26.56
CA ALA A 4 53.53 29.51 26.27
C ALA A 4 53.25 29.02 24.84
N GLY A 5 52.57 27.89 24.70
CA GLY A 5 52.11 27.34 23.42
C GLY A 5 50.79 27.97 23.00
N GLY A 6 50.86 28.99 22.13
CA GLY A 6 49.67 29.57 21.50
C GLY A 6 49.01 28.56 20.55
N ARG A 7 47.76 28.16 20.86
CA ARG A 7 46.91 27.43 19.92
C ARG A 7 46.40 28.41 18.87
N ARG A 8 46.84 28.26 17.61
CA ARG A 8 46.27 28.97 16.46
C ARG A 8 44.85 28.44 16.22
N ALA A 9 43.85 29.24 16.55
CA ALA A 9 42.50 29.05 16.05
C ALA A 9 42.53 29.28 14.54
N GLY A 10 42.44 28.20 13.76
CA GLY A 10 42.33 28.29 12.30
C GLY A 10 41.04 29.04 11.94
N THR A 11 41.20 30.21 11.30
CA THR A 11 40.09 30.97 10.75
C THR A 11 39.44 30.14 9.65
N ARG A 12 38.18 29.72 9.86
CA ARG A 12 37.38 29.14 8.78
C ARG A 12 37.27 30.19 7.68
N LYS A 13 37.89 29.93 6.53
CA LYS A 13 37.72 30.75 5.31
C LYS A 13 36.24 30.69 4.94
N HIS A 14 35.51 31.79 5.17
CA HIS A 14 34.18 32.00 4.62
C HIS A 14 34.29 31.93 3.10
N ARG A 15 33.61 30.97 2.46
CA ARG A 15 33.50 30.99 1.00
C ARG A 15 32.62 32.19 0.64
N PRO A 16 32.87 32.86 -0.50
CA PRO A 16 32.06 33.99 -0.90
C PRO A 16 30.59 33.57 -1.01
N PHE A 17 29.69 34.39 -0.47
CA PHE A 17 28.24 34.16 -0.42
C PHE A 17 27.65 33.75 -1.78
N TRP A 18 28.17 34.33 -2.86
CA TRP A 18 27.76 34.03 -4.24
C TRP A 18 28.18 32.65 -4.76
N VAL A 19 29.04 31.93 -4.06
CA VAL A 19 29.42 30.52 -4.34
C VAL A 19 28.67 29.56 -3.41
N GLU A 20 28.42 29.96 -2.16
CA GLU A 20 27.60 29.17 -1.23
C GLU A 20 26.12 29.17 -1.63
N LEU A 21 25.59 30.29 -2.13
CA LEU A 21 24.18 30.42 -2.52
C LEU A 21 23.78 29.47 -3.67
N PRO A 22 24.48 29.40 -4.82
CA PRO A 22 24.15 28.43 -5.87
C PRO A 22 24.35 26.98 -5.45
N LEU A 23 25.33 26.70 -4.59
CA LEU A 23 25.56 25.35 -4.05
C LEU A 23 24.41 24.93 -3.13
N LEU A 24 23.96 25.80 -2.23
CA LEU A 24 22.81 25.55 -1.36
C LEU A 24 21.52 25.40 -2.16
N ILE A 25 21.30 26.25 -3.17
CA ILE A 25 20.17 26.12 -4.10
C ILE A 25 20.26 24.78 -4.85
N GLY A 26 21.42 24.40 -5.35
CA GLY A 26 21.65 23.12 -6.02
C GLY A 26 21.34 21.92 -5.11
N ILE A 27 21.83 21.93 -3.87
CA ILE A 27 21.53 20.89 -2.88
C ILE A 27 20.03 20.85 -2.57
N ALA A 28 19.39 22.00 -2.37
CA ALA A 28 17.95 22.08 -2.13
C ALA A 28 17.14 21.55 -3.32
N LEU A 29 17.54 21.84 -4.55
CA LEU A 29 16.92 21.31 -5.77
C LEU A 29 17.11 19.80 -5.90
N VAL A 30 18.30 19.27 -5.61
CA VAL A 30 18.56 17.82 -5.61
C VAL A 30 17.76 17.13 -4.52
N LEU A 31 17.72 17.67 -3.30
CA LEU A 31 16.90 17.14 -2.21
C LEU A 31 15.42 17.19 -2.56
N ALA A 32 14.92 18.30 -3.12
CA ALA A 32 13.54 18.41 -3.57
C ALA A 32 13.22 17.39 -4.68
N LEU A 33 14.15 17.16 -5.61
CA LEU A 33 14.02 16.14 -6.65
C LEU A 33 13.96 14.74 -6.03
N LEU A 34 14.90 14.40 -5.13
CA LEU A 34 14.93 13.11 -4.44
C LEU A 34 13.67 12.87 -3.61
N ILE A 35 13.21 13.88 -2.86
CA ILE A 35 12.00 13.79 -2.06
C ILE A 35 10.80 13.53 -2.95
N LYS A 36 10.73 14.20 -4.07
CA LYS A 36 9.63 14.06 -5.01
C LYS A 36 9.66 12.76 -5.80
N THR A 37 10.83 12.32 -6.22
CA THR A 37 10.96 11.07 -6.98
C THR A 37 10.63 9.86 -6.11
N PHE A 38 10.89 9.95 -4.80
CA PHE A 38 10.89 8.76 -3.94
C PHE A 38 9.94 8.79 -2.75
N LEU A 39 9.44 9.95 -2.28
CA LEU A 39 8.63 9.99 -1.05
C LEU A 39 7.13 10.21 -1.27
N VAL A 40 6.72 11.23 -2.03
CA VAL A 40 5.30 11.64 -2.03
C VAL A 40 4.81 12.01 -3.42
N GLN A 41 3.71 11.39 -3.87
CA GLN A 41 2.97 11.81 -5.06
C GLN A 41 1.55 12.27 -4.69
N ALA A 42 1.10 13.35 -5.31
CA ALA A 42 -0.26 13.85 -5.15
C ALA A 42 -1.17 13.31 -6.26
N PHE A 43 -2.30 12.73 -5.87
CA PHE A 43 -3.34 12.25 -6.79
C PHE A 43 -4.64 13.03 -6.59
N SER A 44 -5.40 13.25 -7.67
CA SER A 44 -6.73 13.85 -7.59
C SER A 44 -7.79 12.77 -7.70
N ILE A 45 -8.86 12.91 -6.93
CA ILE A 45 -9.97 11.94 -6.89
C ILE A 45 -11.05 12.36 -7.90
N PRO A 46 -11.24 11.65 -9.02
CA PRO A 46 -12.21 12.04 -10.04
C PRO A 46 -13.60 11.39 -9.85
N SER A 47 -13.68 10.35 -9.00
CA SER A 47 -14.85 9.48 -8.87
C SER A 47 -15.44 9.47 -7.46
N ASP A 48 -16.68 8.96 -7.38
CA ASP A 48 -17.45 8.88 -6.15
C ASP A 48 -17.31 7.53 -5.43
N SER A 49 -16.53 6.60 -5.97
CA SER A 49 -16.43 5.23 -5.46
C SER A 49 -15.83 5.09 -4.05
N MET A 50 -15.18 6.15 -3.56
CA MET A 50 -14.60 6.24 -2.23
C MET A 50 -15.31 7.26 -1.33
N GLN A 51 -16.49 7.78 -1.71
CA GLN A 51 -17.23 8.75 -0.91
C GLN A 51 -17.47 8.27 0.52
N ASN A 52 -17.67 9.24 1.43
CA ASN A 52 -17.57 9.15 2.89
C ASN A 52 -16.11 9.23 3.40
N THR A 53 -15.17 8.58 2.69
CA THR A 53 -13.73 8.71 2.98
C THR A 53 -13.07 9.79 2.11
N LEU A 54 -13.26 9.71 0.79
CA LEU A 54 -12.71 10.62 -0.22
C LEU A 54 -13.82 11.16 -1.09
N GLN A 55 -13.88 12.49 -1.25
CA GLN A 55 -14.86 13.12 -2.12
C GLN A 55 -14.23 13.47 -3.47
N LYS A 56 -15.08 13.60 -4.48
CA LYS A 56 -14.66 14.10 -5.79
C LYS A 56 -14.00 15.48 -5.67
N GLY A 57 -12.81 15.61 -6.26
CA GLY A 57 -11.99 16.82 -6.20
C GLY A 57 -10.95 16.85 -5.06
N ASP A 58 -10.95 15.85 -4.18
CA ASP A 58 -9.88 15.71 -3.18
C ASP A 58 -8.53 15.50 -3.84
N ARG A 59 -7.48 15.96 -3.14
CA ARG A 59 -6.11 15.60 -3.47
C ARG A 59 -5.49 14.84 -2.31
N VAL A 60 -5.05 13.63 -2.59
CA VAL A 60 -4.44 12.74 -1.60
C VAL A 60 -2.94 12.67 -1.81
N LEU A 61 -2.19 12.62 -0.71
CA LEU A 61 -0.77 12.33 -0.71
C LEU A 61 -0.57 10.83 -0.55
N VAL A 62 0.21 10.26 -1.46
CA VAL A 62 0.54 8.83 -1.49
C VAL A 62 1.98 8.65 -1.07
N ASP A 63 2.18 7.82 -0.05
CA ASP A 63 3.48 7.34 0.38
C ASP A 63 3.95 6.22 -0.56
N LYS A 64 5.05 6.49 -1.26
CA LYS A 64 5.70 5.57 -2.19
C LYS A 64 6.87 4.80 -1.57
N LEU A 65 7.22 5.10 -0.32
CA LEU A 65 8.33 4.43 0.35
C LEU A 65 8.00 3.01 0.78
N THR A 66 6.74 2.74 1.13
CA THR A 66 6.30 1.44 1.67
C THR A 66 6.69 0.26 0.76
N PRO A 67 6.38 0.27 -0.56
CA PRO A 67 6.76 -0.84 -1.44
C PRO A 67 8.28 -0.96 -1.64
N TRP A 68 9.03 0.14 -1.56
CA TRP A 68 10.48 0.17 -1.77
C TRP A 68 11.29 -0.47 -0.65
N PHE A 69 10.75 -0.50 0.56
CA PHE A 69 11.35 -1.18 1.71
C PHE A 69 10.81 -2.61 1.90
N GLY A 70 10.05 -3.13 0.94
CA GLY A 70 9.46 -4.47 0.99
C GLY A 70 8.26 -4.58 1.93
N SER A 71 7.67 -3.45 2.34
CA SER A 71 6.41 -3.46 3.08
C SER A 71 5.26 -3.64 2.09
N GLU A 72 4.52 -4.72 2.24
CA GLU A 72 3.32 -4.99 1.43
C GLU A 72 2.11 -4.23 1.99
N PRO A 73 1.12 -3.89 1.14
CA PRO A 73 -0.11 -3.28 1.61
C PRO A 73 -0.85 -4.12 2.64
N GLU A 74 -1.32 -3.47 3.69
CA GLU A 74 -2.03 -4.12 4.79
C GLU A 74 -3.55 -3.96 4.67
N ARG A 75 -4.29 -4.80 5.40
CA ARG A 75 -5.75 -4.70 5.45
C ARG A 75 -6.19 -3.33 5.98
N GLY A 76 -7.22 -2.78 5.35
CA GLY A 76 -7.83 -1.50 5.70
C GLY A 76 -7.08 -0.29 5.18
N GLU A 77 -5.90 -0.43 4.59
CA GLU A 77 -5.20 0.67 3.94
C GLU A 77 -5.94 1.12 2.68
N VAL A 78 -5.90 2.43 2.41
CA VAL A 78 -6.35 2.98 1.12
C VAL A 78 -5.14 3.09 0.21
N ILE A 79 -5.19 2.42 -0.93
CA ILE A 79 -4.06 2.32 -1.85
C ILE A 79 -4.41 2.91 -3.21
N VAL A 80 -3.39 3.44 -3.87
CA VAL A 80 -3.42 3.76 -5.30
C VAL A 80 -2.68 2.67 -6.06
N PHE A 81 -3.28 2.17 -7.14
CA PHE A 81 -2.71 1.11 -7.97
C PHE A 81 -3.02 1.35 -9.45
N HIS A 82 -2.16 0.86 -10.32
CA HIS A 82 -2.37 0.88 -11.76
C HIS A 82 -3.51 -0.09 -12.13
N ASP A 83 -4.31 0.28 -13.13
CA ASP A 83 -5.36 -0.57 -13.67
C ASP A 83 -4.81 -1.95 -14.13
N PRO A 84 -5.14 -3.06 -13.44
CA PRO A 84 -4.48 -4.35 -13.67
C PRO A 84 -5.01 -5.10 -14.89
N ASP A 85 -6.20 -4.76 -15.39
CA ASP A 85 -6.81 -5.43 -16.54
C ASP A 85 -7.87 -4.60 -17.30
N GLY A 86 -7.71 -3.28 -17.38
CA GLY A 86 -8.60 -2.41 -18.17
C GLY A 86 -9.93 -2.09 -17.49
N TRP A 87 -9.96 -2.04 -16.16
CA TRP A 87 -11.13 -1.65 -15.36
C TRP A 87 -11.64 -0.24 -15.69
N LEU A 88 -10.80 0.62 -16.29
CA LEU A 88 -11.13 1.98 -16.70
C LEU A 88 -11.34 2.11 -18.22
N ASP A 89 -11.41 1.02 -19.00
CA ASP A 89 -11.45 1.03 -20.47
C ASP A 89 -12.58 1.87 -21.07
N ASP A 90 -13.69 2.03 -20.36
CA ASP A 90 -14.85 2.83 -20.72
C ASP A 90 -14.77 4.31 -20.30
N VAL A 91 -13.77 4.69 -19.50
CA VAL A 91 -13.56 6.07 -19.04
C VAL A 91 -12.58 6.77 -19.99
N ALA A 92 -13.10 7.71 -20.79
CA ALA A 92 -12.28 8.60 -21.61
C ALA A 92 -11.48 9.55 -20.71
N VAL A 93 -10.15 9.47 -20.77
CA VAL A 93 -9.24 10.41 -20.11
C VAL A 93 -8.60 11.28 -21.18
N ASP A 94 -8.88 12.58 -21.17
CA ASP A 94 -8.24 13.51 -22.09
C ASP A 94 -6.73 13.57 -21.80
N PRO A 95 -5.86 13.43 -22.83
CA PRO A 95 -4.43 13.51 -22.63
C PRO A 95 -4.04 14.90 -22.13
N PRO A 96 -3.16 15.02 -21.12
CA PRO A 96 -2.80 16.32 -20.60
C PRO A 96 -1.98 17.12 -21.61
N ASN A 97 -2.22 18.42 -21.65
CA ASN A 97 -1.43 19.33 -22.49
C ASN A 97 -0.02 19.57 -21.89
N THR A 98 0.89 20.15 -22.67
CA THR A 98 2.29 20.38 -22.24
C THR A 98 2.42 21.17 -20.93
N VAL A 99 1.52 22.13 -20.68
CA VAL A 99 1.53 22.91 -19.44
C VAL A 99 1.14 22.03 -18.26
N GLN A 100 0.09 21.21 -18.40
CA GLN A 100 -0.33 20.26 -17.38
C GLN A 100 0.73 19.20 -17.12
N LYS A 101 1.43 18.71 -18.16
CA LYS A 101 2.57 17.80 -17.99
C LYS A 101 3.70 18.44 -17.20
N VAL A 102 4.04 19.70 -17.49
CA VAL A 102 5.07 20.43 -16.74
C VAL A 102 4.61 20.68 -15.31
N LEU A 103 3.36 21.10 -15.08
CA LEU A 103 2.80 21.30 -13.74
C LEU A 103 2.72 19.99 -12.94
N GLY A 104 2.39 18.88 -13.59
CA GLY A 104 2.47 17.52 -13.04
C GLY A 104 3.90 17.15 -12.69
N PHE A 105 4.82 17.36 -13.64
CA PHE A 105 6.25 17.14 -13.45
C PHE A 105 6.82 18.03 -12.35
N VAL A 106 6.31 19.25 -12.10
CA VAL A 106 6.72 20.12 -10.99
C VAL A 106 5.90 19.89 -9.70
N GLY A 107 4.93 18.97 -9.72
CA GLY A 107 4.14 18.56 -8.53
C GLY A 107 3.11 19.61 -8.10
N LEU A 108 2.88 20.62 -8.94
CA LEU A 108 1.86 21.64 -8.75
C LEU A 108 0.49 21.17 -9.25
N MET A 109 0.45 20.08 -10.00
CA MET A 109 -0.77 19.47 -10.53
C MET A 109 -0.71 17.94 -10.40
N PRO A 110 -1.85 17.27 -10.17
CA PRO A 110 -1.94 15.81 -10.22
C PRO A 110 -1.59 15.30 -11.63
N SER A 111 -0.81 14.21 -11.72
CA SER A 111 -0.51 13.57 -13.02
C SER A 111 -1.77 12.88 -13.53
N ALA A 112 -2.31 13.33 -14.66
CA ALA A 112 -3.50 12.77 -15.31
C ALA A 112 -3.16 11.66 -16.33
N GLU A 113 -1.88 11.29 -16.46
CA GLU A 113 -1.43 10.35 -17.52
C GLU A 113 -1.59 8.88 -17.16
N GLN A 114 -1.82 8.54 -15.88
CA GLN A 114 -1.85 7.15 -15.42
C GLN A 114 -3.29 6.77 -15.06
N ARG A 115 -3.73 5.62 -15.58
CA ARG A 115 -5.03 5.01 -15.28
C ARG A 115 -4.97 4.39 -13.89
N ASP A 116 -4.92 5.26 -12.90
CA ASP A 116 -4.74 4.86 -11.51
C ASP A 116 -6.10 4.81 -10.81
N LEU A 117 -6.27 3.76 -10.02
CA LEU A 117 -7.44 3.50 -9.21
C LEU A 117 -7.07 3.70 -7.74
N ILE A 118 -8.05 4.08 -6.93
CA ILE A 118 -7.91 4.19 -5.49
C ILE A 118 -9.04 3.45 -4.81
N LYS A 119 -8.68 2.49 -3.95
CA LYS A 119 -9.62 1.61 -3.23
C LYS A 119 -9.05 1.26 -1.86
N ARG A 120 -9.89 0.68 -1.00
CA ARG A 120 -9.47 0.13 0.30
C ARG A 120 -9.12 -1.35 0.15
N VAL A 121 -8.00 -1.76 0.72
CA VAL A 121 -7.61 -3.17 0.85
C VAL A 121 -8.52 -3.83 1.88
N ILE A 122 -9.27 -4.85 1.49
CA ILE A 122 -10.12 -5.62 2.39
C ILE A 122 -9.45 -6.94 2.78
N GLY A 123 -8.75 -7.57 1.85
CA GLY A 123 -8.01 -8.81 2.07
C GLY A 123 -6.63 -8.78 1.43
N VAL A 124 -5.67 -9.40 2.10
CA VAL A 124 -4.30 -9.62 1.63
C VAL A 124 -4.05 -11.11 1.40
N GLY A 125 -2.89 -11.47 0.83
CA GLY A 125 -2.55 -12.85 0.52
C GLY A 125 -2.79 -13.83 1.67
N GLY A 126 -3.56 -14.88 1.39
CA GLY A 126 -3.97 -15.91 2.35
C GLY A 126 -5.34 -15.67 2.99
N ASP A 127 -5.91 -14.48 2.89
CA ASP A 127 -7.22 -14.18 3.46
C ASP A 127 -8.35 -14.85 2.70
N THR A 128 -9.39 -15.22 3.43
CA THR A 128 -10.71 -15.50 2.87
C THR A 128 -11.63 -14.32 3.14
N VAL A 129 -12.07 -13.64 2.08
CA VAL A 129 -13.04 -12.56 2.15
C VAL A 129 -14.39 -13.09 1.68
N GLU A 130 -15.43 -12.88 2.49
CA GLU A 130 -16.77 -13.35 2.18
C GLU A 130 -17.82 -12.26 2.43
N CYS A 131 -18.80 -12.23 1.54
CA CYS A 131 -19.97 -11.39 1.61
C CYS A 131 -21.21 -12.23 1.30
N ALA A 132 -22.24 -12.07 2.11
CA ALA A 132 -23.51 -12.73 1.91
C ALA A 132 -24.64 -11.82 2.37
N GLY A 133 -25.66 -11.66 1.51
CA GLY A 133 -26.81 -10.86 1.86
C GLY A 133 -26.50 -9.35 1.90
N ASP A 134 -27.21 -8.68 2.80
CA ASP A 134 -26.95 -7.31 3.27
C ASP A 134 -26.07 -7.27 4.53
N GLY A 135 -25.47 -8.41 4.89
CA GLY A 135 -24.64 -8.55 6.08
C GLY A 135 -23.29 -7.84 6.01
N PRO A 136 -22.48 -7.93 7.08
CA PRO A 136 -21.13 -7.40 7.09
C PRO A 136 -20.20 -8.20 6.16
N VAL A 137 -19.19 -7.52 5.60
CA VAL A 137 -18.03 -8.20 5.02
C VAL A 137 -17.36 -9.00 6.14
N LYS A 138 -16.94 -10.23 5.85
CA LYS A 138 -16.12 -11.01 6.78
C LYS A 138 -14.78 -11.32 6.16
N VAL A 139 -13.73 -11.22 6.98
CA VAL A 139 -12.37 -11.62 6.62
C VAL A 139 -11.92 -12.70 7.59
N ASN A 140 -11.53 -13.86 7.07
CA ASN A 140 -11.19 -15.06 7.86
C ASN A 140 -12.29 -15.44 8.87
N GLY A 141 -13.56 -15.27 8.46
CA GLY A 141 -14.74 -15.53 9.29
C GLY A 141 -15.09 -14.44 10.31
N LYS A 142 -14.23 -13.42 10.48
CA LYS A 142 -14.48 -12.28 11.37
C LYS A 142 -15.27 -11.21 10.63
N ALA A 143 -16.48 -10.90 11.12
CA ALA A 143 -17.27 -9.77 10.64
C ALA A 143 -16.56 -8.44 10.92
N LEU A 144 -16.47 -7.59 9.89
CA LEU A 144 -15.92 -6.26 9.98
C LEU A 144 -16.99 -5.26 10.45
N ASP A 145 -16.60 -4.35 11.33
CA ASP A 145 -17.31 -3.10 11.57
C ASP A 145 -16.75 -2.01 10.63
N GLU A 146 -17.58 -1.51 9.72
CA GLU A 146 -17.14 -0.68 8.58
C GLU A 146 -17.80 0.71 8.60
N PRO A 147 -17.45 1.59 9.56
CA PRO A 147 -18.06 2.93 9.68
C PRO A 147 -17.72 3.87 8.51
N TYR A 148 -16.75 3.48 7.68
CA TYR A 148 -16.35 4.21 6.48
C TYR A 148 -17.25 3.93 5.27
N VAL A 149 -18.12 2.92 5.32
CA VAL A 149 -19.07 2.67 4.23
C VAL A 149 -20.02 3.85 4.07
N PHE A 150 -20.28 4.25 2.83
CA PHE A 150 -21.12 5.41 2.53
C PHE A 150 -22.50 5.33 3.20
N PRO A 151 -23.02 6.42 3.82
CA PRO A 151 -24.31 6.37 4.49
C PRO A 151 -25.46 5.94 3.57
N GLY A 152 -26.27 4.99 4.03
CA GLY A 152 -27.38 4.40 3.24
C GLY A 152 -26.99 3.17 2.43
N ASN A 153 -25.70 2.83 2.38
CA ASN A 153 -25.21 1.61 1.75
C ASN A 153 -25.04 0.48 2.76
N THR A 154 -25.06 -0.75 2.25
CA THR A 154 -24.72 -1.95 3.00
C THR A 154 -23.29 -2.41 2.67
N PRO A 155 -22.55 -3.00 3.63
CA PRO A 155 -21.23 -3.59 3.39
C PRO A 155 -21.17 -4.59 2.24
N CYS A 156 -22.07 -5.57 2.27
CA CYS A 156 -22.33 -6.53 1.19
C CYS A 156 -23.61 -6.15 0.45
N SER A 157 -23.85 -6.75 -0.71
CA SER A 157 -25.06 -6.48 -1.50
C SER A 157 -25.67 -7.75 -2.06
N ASN A 158 -26.99 -7.69 -2.32
CA ASN A 158 -27.79 -8.80 -2.84
C ASN A 158 -27.77 -8.92 -4.37
N ASP A 159 -26.97 -8.09 -5.06
CA ASP A 159 -26.77 -8.26 -6.49
C ASP A 159 -25.84 -9.47 -6.77
N PRO A 160 -25.84 -10.02 -8.00
CA PRO A 160 -25.07 -11.23 -8.33
C PRO A 160 -23.56 -11.13 -8.06
N LYS A 161 -22.98 -9.92 -8.03
CA LYS A 161 -21.56 -9.69 -7.75
C LYS A 161 -21.32 -9.27 -6.28
N GLY A 162 -22.37 -8.87 -5.57
CA GLY A 162 -22.36 -8.46 -4.17
C GLY A 162 -22.25 -9.59 -3.16
N THR A 163 -22.61 -10.82 -3.56
CA THR A 163 -22.43 -12.05 -2.77
C THR A 163 -21.28 -12.87 -3.33
N PHE A 164 -20.25 -13.10 -2.53
CA PHE A 164 -19.04 -13.79 -2.96
C PHE A 164 -18.31 -14.43 -1.78
N LYS A 165 -17.44 -15.39 -2.09
CA LYS A 165 -16.44 -15.93 -1.17
C LYS A 165 -15.17 -16.18 -1.96
N VAL A 166 -14.10 -15.51 -1.57
CA VAL A 166 -12.83 -15.56 -2.30
C VAL A 166 -11.66 -15.77 -1.36
N THR A 167 -10.70 -16.56 -1.78
CA THR A 167 -9.41 -16.72 -1.09
C THR A 167 -8.36 -15.95 -1.87
N VAL A 168 -7.75 -14.94 -1.25
CA VAL A 168 -6.76 -14.06 -1.86
C VAL A 168 -5.45 -14.82 -2.02
N PRO A 169 -4.91 -14.99 -3.24
CA PRO A 169 -3.61 -15.62 -3.43
C PRO A 169 -2.47 -14.78 -2.84
N GLN A 170 -1.33 -15.39 -2.56
CA GLN A 170 -0.12 -14.66 -2.15
C GLN A 170 0.29 -13.64 -3.23
N GLY A 171 0.80 -12.47 -2.81
CA GLY A 171 1.18 -11.38 -3.71
C GLY A 171 0.00 -10.67 -4.40
N ARG A 172 -1.22 -10.87 -3.91
CA ARG A 172 -2.44 -10.23 -4.43
C ARG A 172 -3.29 -9.63 -3.31
N LEU A 173 -4.18 -8.73 -3.71
CA LEU A 173 -5.07 -7.98 -2.84
C LEU A 173 -6.51 -8.07 -3.34
N TRP A 174 -7.45 -8.13 -2.41
CA TRP A 174 -8.87 -7.91 -2.66
C TRP A 174 -9.25 -6.51 -2.20
N VAL A 175 -9.69 -5.66 -3.12
CA VAL A 175 -9.93 -4.24 -2.86
C VAL A 175 -11.39 -3.87 -3.10
N MET A 176 -11.93 -2.98 -2.29
CA MET A 176 -13.31 -2.50 -2.41
C MET A 176 -13.37 -0.98 -2.23
N GLY A 177 -14.32 -0.34 -2.91
CA GLY A 177 -14.64 1.06 -2.68
C GLY A 177 -15.47 1.25 -1.41
N ASP A 178 -15.28 2.38 -0.74
CA ASP A 178 -16.05 2.73 0.46
C ASP A 178 -17.50 3.12 0.11
N HIS A 179 -17.73 3.66 -1.09
CA HIS A 179 -19.06 3.80 -1.67
C HIS A 179 -19.46 2.50 -2.39
N ARG A 180 -19.75 1.46 -1.59
CA ARG A 180 -19.94 0.07 -2.03
C ARG A 180 -20.79 -0.12 -3.28
N GLN A 181 -21.95 0.51 -3.36
CA GLN A 181 -22.93 0.34 -4.45
C GLN A 181 -22.63 1.25 -5.66
N ALA A 182 -21.62 2.13 -5.56
CA ALA A 182 -21.15 3.01 -6.65
C ALA A 182 -19.67 2.79 -6.97
N SER A 183 -19.18 1.56 -6.75
CA SER A 183 -17.78 1.20 -6.97
C SER A 183 -17.68 -0.04 -7.84
N SER A 184 -17.12 0.12 -9.04
CA SER A 184 -16.51 -0.98 -9.79
C SER A 184 -15.14 -1.27 -9.15
N ASP A 185 -15.02 -2.42 -8.51
CA ASP A 185 -13.84 -2.89 -7.78
C ASP A 185 -13.73 -4.41 -7.91
N SER A 186 -12.91 -5.07 -7.09
CA SER A 186 -12.62 -6.51 -7.23
C SER A 186 -13.86 -7.40 -7.39
N ARG A 187 -14.99 -7.04 -6.77
CA ARG A 187 -16.26 -7.76 -6.88
C ARG A 187 -16.78 -7.86 -8.31
N TYR A 188 -16.63 -6.77 -9.07
CA TYR A 188 -17.21 -6.60 -10.40
C TYR A 188 -16.26 -7.03 -11.52
N HIS A 189 -14.98 -7.22 -11.24
CA HIS A 189 -13.95 -7.63 -12.22
C HIS A 189 -13.50 -9.10 -12.07
N THR A 190 -14.36 -9.95 -11.53
CA THR A 190 -14.05 -11.38 -11.28
C THR A 190 -13.86 -12.23 -12.54
N ASP A 191 -14.26 -11.71 -13.71
CA ASP A 191 -14.11 -12.32 -15.03
C ASP A 191 -12.82 -11.91 -15.77
N ASP A 192 -12.00 -11.06 -15.15
CA ASP A 192 -10.71 -10.61 -15.69
C ASP A 192 -9.59 -11.67 -15.51
N ARG A 193 -8.40 -11.44 -16.08
CA ARG A 193 -7.27 -12.38 -16.00
C ARG A 193 -6.76 -12.63 -14.57
N ASN A 194 -7.12 -11.74 -13.66
CA ASN A 194 -6.71 -11.72 -12.26
C ASN A 194 -7.83 -12.20 -11.31
N ASN A 195 -9.01 -12.55 -11.84
CA ASN A 195 -10.22 -12.85 -11.09
C ASN A 195 -10.59 -11.72 -10.09
N GLY A 196 -10.44 -10.47 -10.50
CA GLY A 196 -10.73 -9.28 -9.71
C GLY A 196 -9.65 -8.91 -8.69
N MET A 197 -8.57 -9.68 -8.60
CA MET A 197 -7.49 -9.43 -7.65
C MET A 197 -6.48 -8.40 -8.18
N VAL A 198 -6.00 -7.52 -7.29
CA VAL A 198 -4.95 -6.56 -7.63
C VAL A 198 -3.58 -7.15 -7.26
N PRO A 199 -2.65 -7.34 -8.22
CA PRO A 199 -1.27 -7.70 -7.90
C PRO A 199 -0.58 -6.64 -7.04
N VAL A 200 0.23 -7.06 -6.06
CA VAL A 200 0.94 -6.13 -5.17
C VAL A 200 1.94 -5.24 -5.92
N ASP A 201 2.52 -5.73 -7.02
CA ASP A 201 3.44 -4.99 -7.89
C ASP A 201 2.78 -3.90 -8.73
N GLU A 202 1.45 -3.92 -8.88
CA GLU A 202 0.68 -2.83 -9.50
C GLU A 202 0.37 -1.69 -8.50
N VAL A 203 0.71 -1.85 -7.22
CA VAL A 203 0.44 -0.84 -6.19
C VAL A 203 1.47 0.29 -6.25
N VAL A 204 0.97 1.49 -6.50
CA VAL A 204 1.77 2.72 -6.53
C VAL A 204 2.16 3.17 -5.13
N GLY A 205 1.25 3.02 -4.17
CA GLY A 205 1.51 3.34 -2.76
C GLY A 205 0.25 3.54 -1.93
N ARG A 206 0.44 3.82 -0.64
CA ARG A 206 -0.64 4.06 0.32
C ARG A 206 -1.04 5.54 0.34
N ALA A 207 -2.32 5.83 0.21
CA ALA A 207 -2.86 7.16 0.49
C ALA A 207 -2.89 7.39 2.02
N VAL A 208 -2.20 8.43 2.49
CA VAL A 208 -2.03 8.70 3.93
C VAL A 208 -2.73 9.96 4.40
N VAL A 209 -2.90 10.95 3.53
CA VAL A 209 -3.45 12.27 3.89
C VAL A 209 -4.28 12.83 2.74
N ILE A 210 -5.43 13.42 3.05
CA ILE A 210 -6.14 14.37 2.19
C ILE A 210 -5.48 15.73 2.38
N ALA A 211 -4.77 16.23 1.38
CA ALA A 211 -4.03 17.50 1.44
C ALA A 211 -4.81 18.69 0.85
N TRP A 212 -5.85 18.44 0.06
CA TRP A 212 -6.71 19.47 -0.51
C TRP A 212 -8.14 18.95 -0.71
N PRO A 213 -9.20 19.77 -0.53
CA PRO A 213 -9.17 21.19 -0.14
C PRO A 213 -8.71 21.40 1.31
N VAL A 214 -8.16 22.58 1.63
CA VAL A 214 -7.59 22.88 2.97
C VAL A 214 -8.60 22.64 4.10
N GLY A 215 -9.89 22.91 3.86
CA GLY A 215 -10.96 22.67 4.84
C GLY A 215 -11.28 21.18 5.08
N ARG A 216 -10.66 20.26 4.33
CA ARG A 216 -10.80 18.81 4.48
C ARG A 216 -9.45 18.12 4.68
N TRP A 217 -8.45 18.85 5.17
CA TRP A 217 -7.19 18.26 5.58
C TRP A 217 -7.45 17.20 6.66
N SER A 218 -7.12 15.95 6.38
CA SER A 218 -7.30 14.82 7.29
C SER A 218 -6.31 13.70 6.97
N ASP A 219 -5.95 12.92 7.96
CA ASP A 219 -5.27 11.64 7.76
C ASP A 219 -6.25 10.56 7.28
N LEU A 220 -5.68 9.46 6.76
CA LEU A 220 -6.39 8.26 6.33
C LEU A 220 -5.92 7.06 7.19
N PRO A 221 -6.45 6.93 8.41
CA PRO A 221 -6.08 5.84 9.31
C PRO A 221 -6.65 4.50 8.84
N VAL A 222 -6.00 3.42 9.29
CA VAL A 222 -6.51 2.05 9.13
C VAL A 222 -7.58 1.82 10.18
N PRO A 223 -8.81 1.40 9.80
CA PRO A 223 -9.88 1.14 10.77
C PRO A 223 -9.57 -0.02 11.72
N ASP A 224 -9.90 0.14 13.01
CA ASP A 224 -9.56 -0.83 14.07
C ASP A 224 -10.11 -2.24 13.84
N THR A 225 -11.21 -2.36 13.09
CA THR A 225 -11.82 -3.65 12.73
C THR A 225 -10.80 -4.64 12.15
N PHE A 226 -9.84 -4.15 11.37
CA PHE A 226 -8.83 -4.97 10.69
C PHE A 226 -7.75 -5.50 11.64
N SER A 227 -7.48 -4.81 12.76
CA SER A 227 -6.54 -5.27 13.78
C SER A 227 -7.00 -6.56 14.49
N THR A 228 -8.32 -6.81 14.49
CA THR A 228 -8.93 -7.97 15.13
C THR A 228 -9.01 -9.20 14.23
N VAL A 229 -8.67 -9.04 12.94
CA VAL A 229 -8.63 -10.15 11.99
C VAL A 229 -7.33 -10.91 12.19
N ALA A 230 -7.44 -12.18 12.60
CA ALA A 230 -6.28 -13.05 12.70
C ALA A 230 -5.58 -13.17 11.35
N GLY A 231 -4.24 -13.09 11.35
CA GLY A 231 -3.45 -13.40 10.17
C GLY A 231 -3.75 -14.81 9.69
N ALA A 232 -3.85 -15.00 8.37
CA ALA A 232 -3.96 -16.33 7.80
C ALA A 232 -2.76 -17.16 8.30
N ALA A 233 -3.03 -18.21 9.07
CA ALA A 233 -1.97 -19.09 9.53
C ALA A 233 -1.28 -19.62 8.28
N LEU A 234 0.00 -19.26 8.10
CA LEU A 234 0.88 -19.96 7.17
C LEU A 234 0.80 -21.43 7.59
N LEU A 235 0.07 -22.24 6.82
CA LEU A 235 0.17 -23.69 6.97
C LEU A 235 1.67 -24.00 6.89
N PRO A 236 2.26 -24.66 7.89
CA PRO A 236 3.65 -25.05 7.78
C PRO A 236 3.74 -25.90 6.52
N GLY A 237 4.49 -25.41 5.53
CA GLY A 237 4.86 -26.23 4.39
C GLY A 237 5.48 -27.54 4.89
N PRO A 238 5.46 -28.62 4.10
CA PRO A 238 6.07 -29.87 4.51
C PRO A 238 7.55 -29.58 4.85
N GLY A 239 7.86 -29.54 6.15
CA GLY A 239 9.21 -29.32 6.63
C GLY A 239 10.12 -30.41 6.08
N PRO A 240 11.43 -30.13 5.94
CA PRO A 240 12.36 -31.14 5.45
C PRO A 240 12.26 -32.34 6.39
N ALA A 241 11.89 -33.49 5.83
CA ALA A 241 11.84 -34.75 6.56
C ALA A 241 13.13 -34.90 7.35
N ALA A 242 13.01 -35.02 8.67
CA ALA A 242 14.14 -35.28 9.54
C ALA A 242 14.82 -36.56 9.07
N VAL A 243 15.99 -36.43 8.45
CA VAL A 243 16.87 -37.56 8.14
C VAL A 243 17.39 -38.06 9.49
N ALA A 244 16.73 -39.08 10.02
CA ALA A 244 17.19 -39.82 11.19
C ALA A 244 18.54 -40.46 10.83
N THR A 245 19.63 -39.90 11.36
CA THR A 245 20.94 -40.54 11.28
C THR A 245 20.97 -41.70 12.27
N ALA A 246 20.88 -42.92 11.73
CA ALA A 246 21.12 -44.14 12.51
C ALA A 246 22.61 -44.21 12.87
N VAL A 247 22.94 -43.99 14.14
CA VAL A 247 24.27 -44.27 14.69
C VAL A 247 24.39 -45.79 14.90
N PRO A 248 25.37 -46.49 14.31
CA PRO A 248 25.55 -47.91 14.57
C PRO A 248 26.17 -48.10 15.95
N VAL A 249 25.38 -48.59 16.90
CA VAL A 249 25.85 -49.09 18.19
C VAL A 249 26.51 -50.44 17.94
N LEU A 250 27.82 -50.43 17.72
CA LEU A 250 28.63 -51.64 17.57
C LEU A 250 29.87 -51.55 18.45
N LEU A 251 29.65 -51.47 19.76
CA LEU A 251 30.70 -51.66 20.76
C LEU A 251 30.04 -52.00 22.11
N LEU A 252 30.14 -53.29 22.49
CA LEU A 252 30.26 -53.83 23.86
C LEU A 252 29.51 -55.16 24.01
N LEU A 253 30.04 -56.22 23.40
CA LEU A 253 29.91 -57.57 23.94
C LEU A 253 31.31 -58.09 24.21
N ARG A 254 31.81 -57.79 25.42
CA ARG A 254 32.97 -58.48 26.00
C ARG A 254 32.60 -58.95 27.41
N ARG A 255 32.49 -60.28 27.52
CA ARG A 255 32.65 -61.14 28.71
C ARG A 255 31.46 -61.20 29.69
N ARG A 256 30.89 -62.41 29.84
CA ARG A 256 31.29 -63.37 30.90
C ARG A 256 30.50 -64.68 30.76
N ALA A 257 31.23 -65.79 30.70
CA ALA A 257 30.72 -67.12 31.04
C ALA A 257 30.71 -67.29 32.57
N PRO A 258 29.88 -68.19 33.10
CA PRO A 258 30.41 -69.15 34.08
C PRO A 258 29.86 -70.58 33.92
N ASN A 259 30.77 -71.52 34.21
CA ASN A 259 30.67 -72.93 34.66
C ASN A 259 29.37 -73.71 34.47
#